data_AF-A0A8S3TT48-F1
#
_entry.id   AF-A0A8S3TT48-F1
#
_cell.length_a   1.000
_cell.length_b   1.000
_cell.length_c   1.000
_cell.angle_alpha   90.00
_cell.angle_beta   90.00
_cell.angle_gamma   90.00
#
_symmetry.space_group_name_H-M   'P 1'
#
loop_
_entity.id
_entity.type
_entity.pdbx_description
1 polymer ?
#
loop_
_entity_poly.entity_id
_entity_poly.type
_entity_poly.pdbx_seq_one_letter_code
_entity_poly.pdbx_strand_id
1 'polypeptide(L)'
;MHCIPVQCQCTSNDIIGEQRTQDEDDEDYDGDAVNAVLNFHNEYRFDCCGFIYLWEIYVRRNAITPINVKVQVWYDSGALWTLRGENIFEAYDDRNENTMTVTAGSRIRVFNDDYIGFYEYAGSVITYDDNGDGDDYKTATFASDQTTFNWDTVTLGTRRDHAIHARITPSIISPSLFVFLLL
;
A
#
# COMPACT_ATOMS: atom_id res chain seq x y z
N MET A 1 5.97 -18.91 -0.19
CA MET A 1 4.74 -19.70 0.05
C MET A 1 3.85 -19.53 -1.20
N HIS A 2 3.39 -20.61 -1.83
CA HIS A 2 2.62 -20.57 -3.09
C HIS A 2 1.10 -20.54 -2.77
N CYS A 3 0.36 -19.54 -3.24
CA CYS A 3 -1.11 -19.53 -3.12
C CYS A 3 -1.73 -20.55 -4.10
N ILE A 4 -2.04 -21.77 -3.64
CA ILE A 4 -3.05 -22.70 -4.19
C ILE A 4 -3.52 -23.58 -3.01
N PRO A 5 -4.83 -23.77 -2.72
CA PRO A 5 -6.04 -23.54 -3.53
C PRO A 5 -6.96 -22.41 -2.97
N VAL A 6 -8.10 -22.20 -3.65
CA VAL A 6 -9.27 -21.28 -3.51
C VAL A 6 -9.53 -20.56 -2.16
N GLN A 7 -8.99 -21.03 -1.03
CA GLN A 7 -9.28 -20.51 0.31
C GLN A 7 -8.54 -19.21 0.68
N CYS A 8 -7.57 -18.76 -0.11
CA CYS A 8 -6.83 -17.51 0.12
C CYS A 8 -7.00 -16.53 -1.05
N GLN A 9 -8.16 -16.49 -1.68
CA GLN A 9 -8.45 -15.58 -2.80
C GLN A 9 -9.16 -14.34 -2.30
N CYS A 10 -8.66 -13.17 -2.67
CA CYS A 10 -9.40 -11.95 -2.40
C CYS A 10 -10.71 -11.95 -3.19
N THR A 11 -11.75 -11.31 -2.66
CA THR A 11 -12.97 -10.95 -3.37
C THR A 11 -12.86 -9.56 -4.00
N SER A 12 -13.76 -9.23 -4.92
CA SER A 12 -13.81 -7.88 -5.51
C SER A 12 -14.22 -6.79 -4.53
N ASN A 13 -14.66 -7.16 -3.32
CA ASN A 13 -15.07 -6.23 -2.28
C ASN A 13 -13.97 -6.04 -1.23
N ASP A 14 -12.84 -6.74 -1.35
CA ASP A 14 -11.78 -6.67 -0.35
C ASP A 14 -11.03 -5.34 -0.47
N ILE A 15 -10.84 -4.73 0.69
CA ILE A 15 -10.12 -3.48 0.91
C ILE A 15 -9.05 -3.79 1.97
N ILE A 16 -7.82 -3.43 1.68
CA ILE A 16 -6.68 -3.57 2.61
C ILE A 16 -6.08 -2.20 2.85
N GLY A 17 -5.83 -1.84 4.10
CA GLY A 17 -5.46 -0.50 4.56
C GLY A 17 -6.67 0.25 5.14
N GLU A 18 -6.43 1.49 5.53
CA GLU A 18 -7.44 2.31 6.19
C GLU A 18 -8.18 3.22 5.20
N GLN A 19 -9.49 3.33 5.41
CA GLN A 19 -10.34 4.26 4.68
C GLN A 19 -10.43 5.57 5.44
N ARG A 20 -10.56 6.70 4.74
CA ARG A 20 -10.81 8.00 5.37
C ARG A 20 -12.02 7.91 6.31
N THR A 21 -11.80 8.07 7.61
CA THR A 21 -12.83 8.44 8.58
C THR A 21 -13.13 9.92 8.38
N GLN A 22 -14.40 10.26 8.17
CA GLN A 22 -14.81 11.62 7.79
C GLN A 22 -14.64 12.64 8.94
N ASP A 23 -14.20 12.18 10.12
CA ASP A 23 -14.20 12.93 11.38
C ASP A 23 -12.80 13.09 12.04
N GLU A 24 -11.72 12.57 11.46
CA GLU A 24 -10.37 12.59 12.07
C GLU A 24 -9.44 13.48 11.24
N ASP A 25 -9.36 14.73 11.67
CA ASP A 25 -8.57 15.82 11.10
C ASP A 25 -7.20 15.89 11.77
N ASP A 26 -6.52 14.75 11.96
CA ASP A 26 -5.35 14.71 12.86
C ASP A 26 -4.01 14.73 12.10
N GLU A 27 -3.39 15.91 12.17
CA GLU A 27 -1.99 16.22 11.89
C GLU A 27 -1.54 16.20 10.42
N ASP A 28 -1.60 17.40 9.80
CA ASP A 28 -0.69 17.79 8.73
C ASP A 28 0.77 17.54 9.19
N TYR A 29 1.53 16.75 8.42
CA TYR A 29 2.96 16.55 8.67
C TYR A 29 3.71 17.89 8.46
N ASP A 30 3.89 18.67 9.53
CA ASP A 30 4.72 19.89 9.52
C ASP A 30 6.18 19.50 9.77
N GLY A 31 6.83 18.87 8.78
CA GLY A 31 8.21 18.41 8.92
C GLY A 31 8.84 17.85 7.64
N ASP A 32 10.08 18.29 7.35
CA ASP A 32 10.89 17.81 6.22
C ASP A 32 11.29 16.31 6.33
N ALA A 33 11.48 15.70 5.14
CA ALA A 33 12.29 14.51 4.81
C ALA A 33 11.87 13.09 5.26
N VAL A 34 10.60 12.81 5.54
CA VAL A 34 10.10 11.42 5.40
C VAL A 34 9.84 11.16 3.93
N ASN A 35 10.57 10.20 3.36
CA ASN A 35 10.37 9.79 1.97
C ASN A 35 9.74 8.42 1.87
N ALA A 36 9.77 7.58 2.90
CA ALA A 36 9.23 6.22 2.83
C ALA A 36 8.60 5.78 4.15
N VAL A 37 7.47 5.08 4.05
CA VAL A 37 6.74 4.46 5.14
C VAL A 37 6.43 3.01 4.79
N LEU A 38 6.61 2.12 5.76
CA LEU A 38 6.07 0.77 5.75
C LEU A 38 5.09 0.62 6.90
N ASN A 39 3.81 0.36 6.59
CA ASN A 39 2.82 0.05 7.59
C ASN A 39 2.84 -1.46 7.85
N PHE A 40 3.20 -1.86 9.07
CA PHE A 40 3.29 -3.27 9.45
C PHE A 40 2.14 -3.71 10.37
N HIS A 41 1.20 -2.81 10.67
CA HIS A 41 -0.05 -3.18 11.35
C HIS A 41 -0.93 -4.10 10.50
N ASN A 42 -1.88 -4.76 11.17
CA ASN A 42 -2.68 -5.81 10.54
C ASN A 42 -3.66 -5.31 9.47
N GLU A 43 -4.17 -4.07 9.55
CA GLU A 43 -5.11 -3.55 8.54
C GLU A 43 -4.39 -3.27 7.22
N TYR A 44 -3.09 -2.98 7.26
CA TYR A 44 -2.24 -2.83 6.07
C TYR A 44 -1.64 -4.14 5.57
N ARG A 45 -1.91 -5.26 6.24
CA ARG A 45 -1.46 -6.59 5.84
C ARG A 45 -2.47 -7.22 4.90
N PHE A 46 -2.00 -7.71 3.76
CA PHE A 46 -2.80 -8.55 2.88
C PHE A 46 -2.99 -9.93 3.52
N ASP A 47 -4.24 -10.33 3.76
CA ASP A 47 -4.61 -11.66 4.27
C ASP A 47 -5.11 -12.61 3.16
N CYS A 48 -5.01 -12.16 1.91
CA CYS A 48 -5.52 -12.84 0.73
C CYS A 48 -4.59 -12.60 -0.49
N CYS A 49 -4.80 -13.37 -1.56
CA CYS A 49 -4.03 -13.25 -2.80
C CYS A 49 -4.91 -12.70 -3.92
N GLY A 50 -4.40 -11.69 -4.64
CA GLY A 50 -5.17 -10.96 -5.65
C GLY A 50 -4.31 -10.04 -6.50
N PHE A 51 -4.98 -9.15 -7.23
CA PHE A 51 -4.33 -8.07 -7.97
C PHE A 51 -4.92 -6.73 -7.55
N ILE A 52 -4.07 -5.82 -7.09
CA ILE A 52 -4.48 -4.46 -6.79
C ILE A 52 -4.88 -3.80 -8.11
N TYR A 53 -6.12 -3.30 -8.17
CA TYR A 53 -6.64 -2.63 -9.36
C TYR A 53 -6.88 -1.14 -9.14
N LEU A 54 -6.85 -0.69 -7.91
CA LEU A 54 -7.19 0.66 -7.52
C LEU A 54 -6.60 0.94 -6.13
N TRP A 55 -6.06 2.14 -5.97
CA TRP A 55 -5.59 2.69 -4.70
C TRP A 55 -6.43 3.91 -4.36
N GLU A 56 -6.78 4.08 -3.11
CA GLU A 56 -7.40 5.32 -2.61
C GLU A 56 -6.47 5.88 -1.55
N ILE A 57 -6.09 7.14 -1.72
CA ILE A 57 -5.26 7.88 -0.76
C ILE A 57 -5.94 9.18 -0.40
N TYR A 58 -5.88 9.57 0.86
CA TYR A 58 -6.26 10.92 1.24
C TYR A 58 -5.03 11.82 1.28
N VAL A 59 -5.08 12.88 0.48
CA VAL A 59 -3.96 13.79 0.27
C VAL A 59 -4.30 15.14 0.89
N ARG A 60 -3.45 15.60 1.79
CA ARG A 60 -3.55 16.93 2.39
C ARG A 60 -2.17 17.55 2.46
N ARG A 61 -1.92 18.53 1.59
CA ARG A 61 -0.66 19.29 1.63
C ARG A 61 -0.81 20.55 0.82
N ASN A 62 -0.39 21.71 1.34
CA ASN A 62 -0.37 22.96 0.56
C ASN A 62 0.72 22.95 -0.56
N ALA A 63 0.60 22.09 -1.57
CA ALA A 63 1.53 21.99 -2.69
C ALA A 63 0.93 22.61 -3.96
N ILE A 64 1.68 23.53 -4.59
CA ILE A 64 1.29 24.21 -5.83
C ILE A 64 1.49 23.28 -7.06
N THR A 65 2.23 22.18 -6.91
CA THR A 65 2.61 21.24 -7.98
C THR A 65 2.27 19.82 -7.54
N PRO A 66 1.77 18.95 -8.43
CA PRO A 66 1.53 17.55 -8.10
C PRO A 66 2.80 16.88 -7.58
N ILE A 67 2.63 15.99 -6.61
CA ILE A 67 3.72 15.20 -6.04
C ILE A 67 3.56 13.76 -6.50
N ASN A 68 4.69 13.15 -6.88
CA ASN A 68 4.71 11.73 -7.15
C ASN A 68 4.67 10.96 -5.83
N VAL A 69 3.57 10.25 -5.62
CA VAL A 69 3.42 9.25 -4.56
C VAL A 69 3.61 7.89 -5.19
N LYS A 70 4.51 7.10 -4.61
CA LYS A 70 4.67 5.70 -4.93
C LYS A 70 3.94 4.89 -3.88
N VAL A 71 2.88 4.21 -4.26
CA VAL A 71 2.22 3.23 -3.39
C VAL A 71 2.85 1.87 -3.62
N GLN A 72 3.26 1.22 -2.55
CA GLN A 72 4.19 0.10 -2.57
C GLN A 72 3.60 -1.11 -1.84
N VAL A 73 4.03 -2.30 -2.28
CA VAL A 73 3.77 -3.54 -1.57
C VAL A 73 5.09 -4.19 -1.22
N TRP A 74 5.29 -4.49 0.06
CA TRP A 74 6.50 -5.11 0.59
C TRP A 74 6.18 -6.48 1.17
N TYR A 75 7.17 -7.36 1.18
CA TYR A 75 7.09 -8.63 1.89
C TYR A 75 8.39 -8.92 2.62
N ASP A 76 8.26 -9.57 3.77
CA ASP A 76 9.40 -10.06 4.54
C ASP A 76 9.97 -11.31 3.84
N SER A 77 11.24 -11.20 3.43
CA SER A 77 11.99 -12.31 2.81
C SER A 77 12.95 -12.99 3.78
N GLY A 78 12.89 -12.65 5.07
CA GLY A 78 13.71 -13.17 6.15
C GLY A 78 14.53 -12.05 6.81
N ALA A 79 15.79 -11.89 6.41
CA ALA A 79 16.66 -10.86 6.99
C ALA A 79 16.45 -9.47 6.36
N LEU A 80 15.72 -9.40 5.25
CA LEU A 80 15.47 -8.20 4.48
C LEU A 80 14.02 -8.22 4.00
N TRP A 81 13.47 -7.03 3.82
CA TRP A 81 12.21 -6.85 3.14
C TRP A 81 12.45 -6.55 1.67
N THR A 82 11.59 -7.12 0.82
CA THR A 82 11.69 -6.99 -0.63
C THR A 82 10.45 -6.32 -1.18
N LEU A 83 10.64 -5.38 -2.10
CA LEU A 83 9.57 -4.70 -2.81
C LEU A 83 8.95 -5.69 -3.80
N ARG A 84 7.65 -5.95 -3.65
CA ARG A 84 6.87 -6.76 -4.58
C ARG A 84 6.51 -5.99 -5.84
N GLY A 85 6.18 -4.72 -5.66
CA GLY A 85 5.83 -3.82 -6.75
C GLY A 85 5.45 -2.45 -6.22
N GLU A 86 5.42 -1.49 -7.13
CA GLU A 86 4.97 -0.13 -6.86
C GLU A 86 4.14 0.42 -8.01
N ASN A 87 3.22 1.32 -7.67
CA ASN A 87 2.53 2.16 -8.63
C ASN A 87 2.84 3.61 -8.30
N ILE A 88 3.10 4.42 -9.34
CA ILE A 88 3.46 5.83 -9.20
C ILE A 88 2.29 6.66 -9.70
N PHE A 89 1.85 7.60 -8.89
CA PHE A 89 0.76 8.51 -9.21
C PHE A 89 1.13 9.94 -8.88
N GLU A 90 0.62 10.87 -9.68
CA GLU A 90 0.59 12.27 -9.34
C GLU A 90 -0.59 12.52 -8.40
N ALA A 91 -0.29 12.90 -7.16
CA ALA A 91 -1.26 13.33 -6.17
C ALA A 91 -1.42 14.85 -6.21
N TYR A 92 -2.66 15.32 -6.18
CA TYR A 92 -3.02 16.74 -6.14
C TYR A 92 -3.60 17.08 -4.75
N ASP A 93 -3.31 18.27 -4.24
CA ASP A 93 -3.97 18.77 -3.04
C ASP A 93 -5.40 19.19 -3.36
N ASP A 94 -6.35 18.32 -3.02
CA ASP A 94 -7.78 18.60 -3.14
C ASP A 94 -8.51 18.45 -1.81
N ARG A 95 -7.79 18.12 -0.71
CA ARG A 95 -8.35 17.76 0.59
C ARG A 95 -9.47 16.72 0.44
N ASN A 96 -9.26 15.77 -0.47
CA ASN A 96 -10.21 14.74 -0.78
C ASN A 96 -9.55 13.37 -0.94
N GLU A 97 -10.38 12.33 -0.97
CA GLU A 97 -9.93 10.99 -1.30
C GLU A 97 -9.64 10.92 -2.81
N ASN A 98 -8.40 10.60 -3.14
CA ASN A 98 -7.90 10.49 -4.50
C ASN A 98 -7.93 9.01 -4.93
N THR A 99 -8.82 8.68 -5.85
CA THR A 99 -8.93 7.33 -6.43
C THR A 99 -7.99 7.18 -7.62
N MET A 100 -7.05 6.23 -7.53
CA MET A 100 -5.99 6.00 -8.49
C MET A 100 -6.13 4.60 -9.10
N THR A 101 -6.65 4.54 -10.34
CA THR A 101 -6.88 3.26 -11.03
C THR A 101 -5.59 2.68 -11.61
N VAL A 102 -5.36 1.38 -11.39
CA VAL A 102 -4.22 0.63 -11.92
C VAL A 102 -4.63 -0.12 -13.19
N THR A 103 -3.96 0.19 -14.30
CA THR A 103 -4.20 -0.51 -15.57
C THR A 103 -3.80 -1.99 -15.45
N ALA A 104 -4.46 -2.87 -16.20
CA ALA A 104 -4.30 -4.32 -16.06
C ALA A 104 -2.83 -4.80 -16.16
N GLY A 105 -2.00 -4.15 -16.98
CA GLY A 105 -0.58 -4.48 -17.15
C GLY A 105 0.34 -4.00 -16.02
N SER A 106 -0.14 -3.08 -15.17
CA SER A 106 0.62 -2.48 -14.06
C SER A 106 0.11 -2.95 -12.68
N ARG A 107 -0.88 -3.85 -12.64
CA ARG A 107 -1.43 -4.37 -11.38
C ARG A 107 -0.38 -5.15 -10.61
N ILE A 108 -0.27 -4.83 -9.33
CA ILE A 108 0.61 -5.56 -8.41
C ILE A 108 -0.16 -6.80 -7.97
N ARG A 109 0.43 -7.97 -8.22
CA ARG A 109 -0.05 -9.22 -7.62
C ARG A 109 0.34 -9.23 -6.15
N VAL A 110 -0.58 -9.55 -5.26
CA VAL A 110 -0.34 -9.63 -3.80
C VAL A 110 -0.60 -11.04 -3.29
N PHE A 111 0.00 -11.33 -2.14
CA PHE A 111 -0.02 -12.59 -1.43
C PHE A 111 -0.29 -12.32 0.05
N ASN A 112 -0.72 -13.38 0.75
CA ASN A 112 -0.80 -13.35 2.19
C ASN A 112 0.52 -12.90 2.82
N ASP A 113 0.44 -12.06 3.85
CA ASP A 113 1.55 -11.44 4.58
C ASP A 113 2.41 -10.45 3.78
N ASP A 114 1.88 -9.95 2.67
CA ASP A 114 2.37 -8.70 2.09
C ASP A 114 1.87 -7.51 2.93
N TYR A 115 2.56 -6.37 2.85
CA TYR A 115 2.22 -5.15 3.57
C TYR A 115 2.22 -3.92 2.66
N ILE A 116 1.31 -3.00 2.92
CA ILE A 116 1.25 -1.69 2.26
C ILE A 116 2.37 -0.79 2.79
N GLY A 117 3.08 -0.16 1.88
CA GLY A 117 3.96 0.97 2.17
C GLY A 117 3.76 2.07 1.15
N PHE A 118 4.43 3.19 1.34
CA PHE A 118 4.46 4.27 0.37
C PHE A 118 5.76 5.04 0.40
N TYR A 119 6.06 5.70 -0.70
CA TYR A 119 7.19 6.62 -0.84
C TYR A 119 6.73 7.94 -1.44
N GLU A 120 7.17 9.05 -0.87
CA GLU A 120 6.75 10.40 -1.23
C GLU A 120 7.98 11.24 -1.57
N TYR A 121 7.99 11.81 -2.77
CA TYR A 121 9.10 12.69 -3.17
C TYR A 121 8.87 14.09 -2.61
N ALA A 122 9.81 14.57 -1.79
CA ALA A 122 9.84 15.93 -1.23
C ALA A 122 8.81 16.22 -0.12
N GLY A 123 8.53 15.21 0.71
CA GLY A 123 7.84 15.33 2.01
C GLY A 123 6.41 14.81 2.00
N SER A 124 5.80 14.77 3.19
CA SER A 124 4.63 13.92 3.41
C SER A 124 3.33 14.51 2.84
N VAL A 125 2.52 13.64 2.23
CA VAL A 125 1.33 13.99 1.43
C VAL A 125 0.11 13.17 1.86
N ILE A 126 0.29 11.88 2.14
CA ILE A 126 -0.74 10.98 2.67
C ILE A 126 -0.95 11.30 4.15
N THR A 127 -2.18 11.65 4.51
CA THR A 127 -2.52 11.92 5.92
C THR A 127 -2.57 10.64 6.73
N TYR A 128 -2.54 10.79 8.05
CA TYR A 128 -2.80 9.74 8.99
C TYR A 128 -3.68 10.27 10.12
N ASP A 129 -4.13 9.39 11.00
CA ASP A 129 -4.65 9.74 12.32
C ASP A 129 -3.66 9.22 13.40
N ASP A 130 -3.40 10.02 14.45
CA ASP A 130 -2.52 9.64 15.56
C ASP A 130 -3.35 9.01 16.68
N ASN A 131 -3.40 7.69 16.66
CA ASN A 131 -4.14 6.92 17.66
C ASN A 131 -3.34 6.63 18.94
N GLY A 132 -2.13 7.19 19.08
CA GLY A 132 -1.39 7.36 20.34
C GLY A 132 -0.91 6.10 21.08
N ASP A 133 -1.44 4.92 20.77
CA ASP A 133 -1.18 3.66 21.47
C ASP A 133 -0.74 2.54 20.51
N GLY A 134 0.49 2.06 20.69
CA GLY A 134 1.09 0.94 19.95
C GLY A 134 2.17 1.38 18.95
N ASP A 135 2.88 0.39 18.39
CA ASP A 135 3.87 0.57 17.31
C ASP A 135 3.31 -0.12 16.06
N ASP A 136 3.19 0.59 14.94
CA ASP A 136 2.43 0.07 13.79
C ASP A 136 3.00 0.44 12.40
N TYR A 137 3.95 1.38 12.35
CA TYR A 137 4.61 1.82 11.12
C TYR A 137 6.11 2.10 11.31
N LYS A 138 6.84 2.02 10.20
CA LYS A 138 8.28 2.28 10.12
C LYS A 138 8.53 3.39 9.10
N THR A 139 9.43 4.31 9.42
CA THR A 139 9.82 5.40 8.51
C THR A 139 11.27 5.32 8.12
N ALA A 140 11.56 5.79 6.92
CA ALA A 140 12.93 5.90 6.42
C ALA A 140 13.08 7.01 5.38
N THR A 141 14.33 7.42 5.17
CA THR A 141 14.72 8.31 4.09
C THR A 141 15.70 7.58 3.19
N PHE A 142 15.33 7.33 1.94
CA PHE A 142 16.21 6.73 0.93
C PHE A 142 16.65 7.76 -0.10
N ALA A 143 17.89 7.64 -0.59
CA ALA A 143 18.44 8.48 -1.66
C ALA A 143 18.09 7.98 -3.08
N SER A 144 17.48 6.79 -3.21
CA SER A 144 17.17 6.14 -4.49
C SER A 144 16.04 5.11 -4.33
N ASP A 145 15.49 4.67 -5.46
CA ASP A 145 14.47 3.61 -5.55
C ASP A 145 15.02 2.27 -5.04
N GLN A 146 14.70 1.93 -3.78
CA GLN A 146 15.12 0.68 -3.15
C GLN A 146 14.14 -0.43 -3.52
N THR A 147 14.66 -1.55 -4.02
CA THR A 147 13.89 -2.79 -4.24
C THR A 147 14.02 -3.77 -3.09
N THR A 148 15.00 -3.56 -2.21
CA THR A 148 15.22 -4.31 -0.98
C THR A 148 15.66 -3.35 0.12
N PHE A 149 15.13 -3.48 1.32
CA PHE A 149 15.51 -2.64 2.44
C PHE A 149 15.45 -3.40 3.77
N ASN A 150 16.33 -3.03 4.70
CA ASN A 150 16.27 -3.57 6.05
C ASN A 150 15.38 -2.69 6.93
N TRP A 151 14.08 -2.89 6.84
CA TRP A 151 13.10 -2.20 7.70
C TRP A 151 13.30 -2.51 9.19
N ASP A 152 14.05 -3.55 9.58
CA ASP A 152 14.30 -3.84 10.99
C ASP A 152 15.41 -2.98 11.59
N THR A 153 16.11 -2.20 10.77
CA THR A 153 17.12 -1.23 11.24
C THR A 153 16.56 0.16 11.54
N VAL A 154 15.29 0.40 11.20
CA VAL A 154 14.64 1.70 11.45
C VAL A 154 13.78 1.65 12.71
N THR A 155 13.52 2.83 13.27
CA THR A 155 12.71 2.97 14.49
C THR A 155 11.23 2.79 14.16
N LEU A 156 10.51 2.12 15.07
CA LEU A 156 9.06 2.04 15.02
C LEU A 156 8.49 3.39 15.45
N GLY A 157 7.52 3.90 14.71
CA GLY A 157 6.75 5.05 15.17
C GLY A 157 5.51 4.61 15.96
N THR A 158 4.99 5.53 16.76
CA THR A 158 3.73 5.37 17.50
C THR A 158 2.54 5.28 16.55
N ARG A 159 1.51 4.53 16.93
CA ARG A 159 0.41 4.13 16.04
C ARG A 159 -0.10 5.25 15.12
N ARG A 160 -0.04 5.04 13.80
CA ARG A 160 -0.56 5.96 12.77
C ARG A 160 -1.37 5.24 11.70
N ASP A 161 -2.65 5.58 11.67
CA ASP A 161 -3.60 5.06 10.69
C ASP A 161 -3.56 5.94 9.43
N HIS A 162 -2.55 5.70 8.59
CA HIS A 162 -2.39 6.34 7.28
C HIS A 162 -3.60 6.08 6.37
N ALA A 163 -4.17 7.15 5.82
CA ALA A 163 -5.34 7.13 4.94
C ALA A 163 -4.97 6.65 3.53
N ILE A 164 -4.58 5.39 3.44
CA ILE A 164 -4.24 4.66 2.22
C ILE A 164 -4.87 3.29 2.28
N HIS A 165 -5.55 2.91 1.20
CA HIS A 165 -5.97 1.53 1.01
C HIS A 165 -5.90 1.07 -0.45
N ALA A 166 -5.82 -0.24 -0.62
CA ALA A 166 -5.84 -0.94 -1.89
C ALA A 166 -7.17 -1.68 -2.06
N ARG A 167 -7.75 -1.60 -3.26
CA ARG A 167 -8.84 -2.48 -3.68
C ARG A 167 -8.31 -3.60 -4.56
N ILE A 168 -8.82 -4.80 -4.31
CA ILE A 168 -8.26 -6.01 -4.89
C ILE A 168 -9.26 -6.71 -5.80
N THR A 169 -8.75 -7.23 -6.91
CA THR A 169 -9.48 -8.19 -7.75
C THR A 169 -9.00 -9.60 -7.45
N PRO A 170 -9.91 -10.61 -7.47
CA PRO A 170 -9.52 -12.00 -7.27
C PRO A 170 -8.45 -12.45 -8.27
N SER A 171 -7.56 -13.35 -7.85
CA SER A 171 -6.64 -14.04 -8.78
C SER A 171 -7.38 -15.12 -9.56
N ILE A 172 -8.36 -14.73 -10.38
CA ILE A 172 -8.98 -15.71 -11.28
C ILE A 172 -7.93 -16.09 -12.33
N ILE A 173 -7.29 -17.25 -12.15
CA ILE A 173 -6.78 -17.98 -13.31
C ILE A 173 -8.06 -18.39 -14.03
N SER A 174 -8.43 -17.66 -15.09
CA SER A 174 -9.49 -18.14 -15.98
C SER A 174 -9.10 -19.57 -16.37
N PRO A 175 -9.94 -20.60 -16.09
CA PRO A 175 -9.70 -21.92 -16.61
C PRO A 175 -9.93 -21.82 -18.12
N SER A 176 -8.90 -21.42 -18.85
CA SER A 176 -8.91 -21.47 -20.31
C SER A 176 -9.22 -22.92 -20.66
N LEU A 177 -10.33 -23.11 -21.38
CA LEU A 177 -10.90 -24.35 -21.86
C LEU A 177 -9.88 -25.50 -21.97
N PHE A 178 -9.84 -26.39 -20.98
CA PHE A 178 -9.51 -27.78 -21.28
C PHE A 178 -10.78 -28.37 -21.93
N VAL A 179 -10.87 -28.22 -23.25
CA VAL A 179 -11.74 -29.11 -24.05
C VAL A 179 -11.15 -30.50 -23.88
N PHE A 180 -11.69 -31.27 -22.92
CA PHE A 180 -11.61 -32.71 -22.96
C PHE A 180 -12.44 -33.16 -24.18
N LEU A 181 -11.78 -33.28 -25.33
CA LEU A 181 -12.30 -34.12 -26.41
C LEU A 181 -11.99 -35.57 -26.01
N LEU A 182 -12.87 -36.17 -25.22
CA LEU A 182 -12.91 -37.61 -25.00
C LEU A 182 -13.87 -38.21 -26.02
N LEU A 183 -13.28 -38.97 -26.93
CA LEU A 183 -13.85 -39.97 -27.86
C LEU A 183 -14.59 -39.44 -29.10
#